data_AF-A0A3D0YT10-F1
#
_entry.id   AF-A0A3D0YT10-F1
#
_cell.length_a   1.000
_cell.length_b   1.000
_cell.length_c   1.000
_cell.angle_alpha   90.00
_cell.angle_beta   90.00
_cell.angle_gamma   90.00
#
_symmetry.space_group_name_H-M   'P 1'
#
loop_
_entity.id
_entity.type
_entity.pdbx_description
1 polymer ?
#
loop_
_entity_poly.entity_id
_entity_poly.type
_entity_poly.pdbx_seq_one_letter_code
_entity_poly.pdbx_strand_id
1 'polypeptide(L)'
;MKLFGLILILGVILLGSVGMAEPVLAFSANSTGLTGAANSAGFNTQNTDLAVIVGRVIQALLGLLGLVLMIIVIYGGILYMLSAGDSGKANKAKDMIIQGIIGMVIIGLAYAISTYVIDLLITSTT
;
A
#
# COMPACT_ATOMS: atom_id res chain seq x y z
N MET A 1 -15.12 -10.89 25.73
CA MET A 1 -13.87 -10.10 25.92
C MET A 1 -12.60 -10.91 25.65
N LYS A 2 -12.45 -12.15 26.15
CA LYS A 2 -11.23 -12.97 25.95
C LYS A 2 -10.97 -13.38 24.47
N LEU A 3 -12.02 -13.62 23.69
CA LEU A 3 -11.93 -14.04 22.28
C LEU A 3 -11.50 -12.91 21.33
N PHE A 4 -11.89 -11.66 21.63
CA PHE A 4 -11.56 -10.48 20.82
C PHE A 4 -10.09 -10.08 20.96
N GLY A 5 -9.53 -10.17 22.17
CA GLY A 5 -8.10 -9.96 22.42
C GLY A 5 -7.22 -11.00 21.73
N LEU A 6 -7.69 -12.25 21.64
CA LEU A 6 -6.97 -13.33 20.97
C LEU A 6 -6.91 -13.15 19.44
N ILE A 7 -7.98 -12.63 18.82
CA ILE A 7 -8.01 -12.31 17.38
C ILE A 7 -7.09 -11.13 17.03
N LEU A 8 -7.01 -10.13 17.92
CA LEU A 8 -6.12 -8.98 17.73
C LEU A 8 -4.66 -9.40 17.87
N ILE A 9 -4.34 -10.24 18.85
CA ILE A 9 -3.00 -10.79 19.05
C ILE A 9 -2.61 -11.75 17.90
N LEU A 10 -3.52 -12.59 17.42
CA LEU A 10 -3.29 -13.46 16.26
C LEU A 10 -3.05 -12.65 14.98
N GLY A 11 -3.79 -11.54 14.79
CA GLY A 11 -3.57 -10.60 13.71
C GLY A 11 -2.18 -9.94 13.78
N VAL A 12 -1.75 -9.50 14.97
CA VAL A 12 -0.41 -8.91 15.17
C VAL A 12 0.71 -9.95 14.96
N ILE A 13 0.51 -11.20 15.36
CA ILE A 13 1.48 -12.29 15.15
C ILE A 13 1.57 -12.66 13.66
N LEU A 14 0.45 -12.67 12.93
CA LEU A 14 0.42 -12.85 11.47
C LEU A 14 1.10 -11.68 10.73
N LEU A 15 0.94 -10.44 11.19
CA LEU A 15 1.70 -9.29 10.67
C LEU A 15 3.19 -9.38 11.04
N GLY A 16 3.53 -9.92 12.21
CA GLY A 16 4.91 -10.18 12.63
C GLY A 16 5.62 -11.22 11.78
N SER A 17 4.92 -12.26 11.30
CA SER A 17 5.48 -13.21 10.34
C SER A 17 5.62 -12.66 8.91
N VAL A 18 4.90 -11.59 8.56
CA VAL A 18 5.13 -10.82 7.31
C VAL A 18 6.41 -9.96 7.41
N GLY A 19 6.99 -9.79 8.60
CA GLY A 19 8.35 -9.26 8.77
C GLY A 19 9.46 -10.20 8.26
N MET A 20 9.12 -11.46 7.97
CA MET A 20 9.95 -12.44 7.25
C MET A 20 9.30 -12.84 5.93
N ALA A 21 8.42 -12.01 5.37
CA ALA A 21 8.07 -12.10 3.97
C ALA A 21 9.20 -11.41 3.21
N GLU A 22 10.01 -12.26 2.58
CA GLU A 22 10.62 -12.04 1.27
C GLU A 22 9.91 -10.89 0.53
N PRO A 23 10.64 -9.94 -0.07
CA PRO A 23 10.03 -8.79 -0.72
C PRO A 23 8.87 -9.27 -1.60
N VAL A 24 7.66 -8.80 -1.27
CA VAL A 24 6.44 -8.92 -2.08
C VAL A 24 6.85 -8.92 -3.53
N LEU A 25 6.42 -9.95 -4.28
CA LEU A 25 6.72 -10.23 -5.68
C LEU A 25 6.54 -8.99 -6.59
N ALA A 26 7.45 -8.03 -6.50
CA ALA A 26 7.97 -7.36 -7.65
C ALA A 26 8.84 -8.44 -8.31
N PHE A 27 8.31 -9.07 -9.36
CA PHE A 27 9.16 -9.67 -10.38
C PHE A 27 9.95 -8.51 -11.00
N SER A 28 10.97 -8.07 -10.28
CA SER A 28 11.95 -7.12 -10.73
C SER A 28 12.88 -7.90 -11.62
N ALA A 29 13.01 -7.50 -12.89
CA ALA A 29 14.03 -8.00 -13.82
C ALA A 29 15.47 -7.93 -13.24
N ASN A 30 15.64 -7.28 -12.07
CA ASN A 30 16.83 -7.25 -11.23
C ASN A 30 17.31 -8.61 -10.69
N SER A 31 16.51 -9.69 -10.75
CA SER A 31 16.91 -11.03 -10.26
C SER A 31 17.48 -11.95 -11.33
N THR A 32 17.44 -11.56 -12.61
CA THR A 32 18.15 -12.31 -13.65
C THR A 32 19.57 -11.74 -13.78
N GLY A 33 20.57 -12.61 -13.94
CA GLY A 33 21.97 -12.24 -14.21
C GLY A 33 22.16 -11.29 -15.40
N LEU A 34 21.09 -10.92 -16.10
CA LEU A 34 20.99 -9.86 -17.09
C LEU A 34 21.33 -8.46 -16.52
N THR A 35 21.04 -8.17 -15.25
CA THR A 35 21.42 -6.88 -14.62
C THR A 35 22.92 -6.81 -14.29
N GLY A 36 23.53 -7.94 -13.95
CA GLY A 36 24.97 -8.06 -13.80
C GLY A 36 25.70 -7.98 -15.15
N ALA A 37 25.13 -8.59 -16.19
CA ALA A 37 25.63 -8.52 -17.56
C ALA A 37 25.51 -7.10 -18.14
N ALA A 38 24.41 -6.38 -17.89
CA ALA A 38 24.20 -5.00 -18.30
C ALA A 38 25.23 -4.04 -17.67
N ASN A 39 25.47 -4.14 -16.35
CA ASN A 39 26.49 -3.33 -15.68
C ASN A 39 27.92 -3.63 -16.16
N SER A 40 28.21 -4.90 -16.47
CA SER A 40 29.51 -5.30 -17.02
C SER A 40 29.72 -4.82 -18.47
N ALA A 41 28.61 -4.61 -19.20
CA ALA A 41 28.58 -4.06 -20.55
C ALA A 41 28.55 -2.51 -20.58
N GLY A 42 28.71 -1.83 -19.44
CA GLY A 42 28.70 -0.37 -19.36
C GLY A 42 27.32 0.27 -19.35
N PHE A 43 26.24 -0.52 -19.35
CA PHE A 43 24.90 -0.02 -19.09
C PHE A 43 24.73 0.14 -17.58
N ASN A 44 24.84 1.39 -17.14
CA ASN A 44 24.78 1.75 -15.74
C ASN A 44 23.33 1.60 -15.22
N THR A 45 23.02 0.40 -14.73
CA THR A 45 21.76 0.08 -14.02
C THR A 45 21.76 0.69 -12.60
N GLN A 46 22.87 1.32 -12.23
CA GLN A 46 23.11 2.09 -11.01
C GLN A 46 23.10 3.60 -11.30
N ASN A 47 22.64 4.06 -12.47
CA ASN A 47 22.21 5.43 -12.58
C ASN A 47 21.10 5.53 -11.56
N THR A 48 21.43 6.26 -10.51
CA THR A 48 20.62 6.53 -9.34
C THR A 48 19.53 7.47 -9.81
N ASP A 49 18.71 6.98 -10.72
CA ASP A 49 17.69 7.74 -11.38
C ASP A 49 16.73 8.14 -10.26
N LEU A 50 16.49 9.45 -10.15
CA LEU A 50 15.62 9.98 -9.11
C LEU A 50 14.29 9.21 -9.12
N ALA A 51 13.85 8.73 -10.29
CA ALA A 51 12.71 7.85 -10.47
C ALA A 51 12.72 6.57 -9.60
N VAL A 52 13.85 5.88 -9.45
CA VAL A 52 13.94 4.61 -8.69
C VAL A 52 13.89 4.86 -7.18
N ILE A 53 14.62 5.88 -6.70
CA ILE A 53 14.58 6.28 -5.28
C ILE A 53 13.19 6.79 -4.92
N VAL A 54 12.63 7.66 -5.76
CA VAL A 54 11.28 8.21 -5.57
C VAL A 54 10.24 7.09 -5.60
N GLY A 55 10.35 6.12 -6.51
CA GLY A 55 9.48 4.95 -6.54
C GLY A 55 9.52 4.13 -5.25
N ARG A 56 10.71 3.90 -4.69
CA ARG A 56 10.86 3.17 -3.41
C ARG A 56 10.27 3.93 -2.23
N VAL A 57 10.46 5.25 -2.18
CA VAL A 57 9.89 6.11 -1.13
C VAL A 57 8.37 6.16 -1.25
N ILE A 58 7.83 6.31 -2.46
CA ILE A 58 6.38 6.30 -2.72
C ILE A 58 5.78 4.97 -2.27
N GLN A 59 6.37 3.82 -2.61
CA GLN A 59 5.86 2.52 -2.18
C GLN A 59 5.86 2.36 -0.66
N ALA A 60 6.92 2.80 0.03
CA ALA A 60 6.99 2.77 1.49
C ALA A 60 5.92 3.66 2.13
N LEU A 61 5.71 4.86 1.59
CA LEU A 61 4.66 5.77 2.06
C LEU A 61 3.26 5.22 1.78
N LEU A 62 3.02 4.66 0.59
CA LEU A 62 1.73 4.07 0.22
C LEU A 62 1.36 2.87 1.12
N GLY A 63 2.34 2.04 1.47
CA GLY A 63 2.13 0.94 2.41
C GLY A 63 1.72 1.43 3.80
N LEU A 64 2.38 2.48 4.31
CA LEU A 64 2.08 3.06 5.61
C LEU A 64 0.72 3.78 5.61
N LEU A 65 0.40 4.53 4.55
CA LEU A 65 -0.89 5.17 4.34
C LEU A 65 -2.04 4.15 4.25
N GLY A 66 -1.85 3.06 3.51
CA GLY A 66 -2.82 1.97 3.40
C GLY A 66 -3.14 1.33 4.76
N LEU A 67 -2.12 1.11 5.59
CA LEU A 67 -2.29 0.58 6.94
C LEU A 67 -3.13 1.53 7.83
N VAL A 68 -2.85 2.83 7.78
CA VAL A 68 -3.60 3.84 8.57
C VAL A 68 -5.07 3.90 8.12
N LEU A 69 -5.33 3.89 6.81
CA LEU A 69 -6.69 3.88 6.28
C LEU A 69 -7.46 2.63 6.70
N MET A 70 -6.81 1.47 6.71
CA MET A 70 -7.43 0.23 7.18
C MET A 70 -7.88 0.33 8.64
N ILE A 71 -7.08 0.94 9.52
CA ILE A 71 -7.44 1.16 10.92
C ILE A 71 -8.66 2.09 11.04
N ILE A 72 -8.74 3.15 10.25
CA ILE A 72 -9.86 4.11 10.26
C ILE A 72 -11.17 3.43 9.84
N VAL A 73 -11.14 2.60 8.79
CA VAL A 73 -12.32 1.86 8.32
C VAL A 73 -12.81 0.88 9.39
N ILE A 74 -11.89 0.18 10.06
CA ILE A 74 -12.22 -0.72 11.17
C ILE A 74 -12.85 0.06 12.33
N TYR A 75 -12.27 1.21 12.70
CA TYR A 75 -12.81 2.06 13.77
C TYR A 75 -14.22 2.59 13.43
N GLY A 76 -14.43 3.06 12.20
CA GLY A 76 -15.74 3.47 11.71
C GLY A 76 -16.77 2.33 11.72
N GLY A 77 -16.35 1.12 11.35
CA GLY A 77 -17.19 -0.08 11.40
C GLY A 77 -17.60 -0.45 12.83
N ILE A 78 -16.68 -0.36 13.79
CA ILE A 78 -16.98 -0.59 15.21
C ILE A 78 -17.94 0.49 15.72
N LEU A 79 -17.71 1.77 15.41
CA LEU A 79 -18.59 2.87 15.80
C LEU A 79 -20.01 2.68 15.24
N TYR A 80 -20.12 2.18 14.02
CA TYR A 80 -21.40 1.86 13.39
C TYR A 80 -22.15 0.75 14.14
N MET A 81 -21.45 -0.34 14.50
CA MET A 81 -22.02 -1.43 15.30
C MET A 81 -22.41 -0.99 16.72
N LEU A 82 -21.67 -0.05 17.32
CA LEU A 82 -21.94 0.47 18.66
C LEU A 82 -23.04 1.54 18.71
N SER A 83 -23.57 1.99 17.57
CA SER A 83 -24.54 3.09 17.52
C SER A 83 -25.92 2.72 18.09
N ALA A 84 -26.21 1.44 18.36
CA ALA A 84 -27.28 0.94 19.24
C ALA A 84 -28.68 1.62 19.10
N GLY A 85 -29.04 2.11 17.90
CA GLY A 85 -30.33 2.76 17.63
C GLY A 85 -30.31 4.29 17.61
N ASP A 86 -29.18 4.93 17.93
CA ASP A 86 -28.97 6.37 17.73
C ASP A 86 -28.63 6.64 16.25
N SER A 87 -29.59 7.24 15.53
CA SER A 87 -29.46 7.54 14.10
C SER A 87 -28.36 8.56 13.80
N GLY A 88 -28.06 9.46 14.74
CA GLY A 88 -26.99 10.45 14.60
C GLY A 88 -25.60 9.81 14.62
N LYS A 89 -25.37 8.88 15.56
CA LYS A 89 -24.11 8.13 15.62
C LYS A 89 -23.96 7.16 14.45
N ALA A 90 -25.05 6.53 14.03
CA ALA A 90 -25.06 5.63 12.87
C ALA A 90 -24.72 6.36 11.57
N ASN A 91 -25.29 7.55 11.33
CA ASN A 91 -24.93 8.36 10.15
C ASN A 91 -23.48 8.83 10.21
N LYS A 92 -23.01 9.32 11.36
CA LYS A 92 -21.62 9.76 11.51
C LYS A 92 -20.62 8.63 11.26
N ALA A 93 -20.93 7.42 11.71
CA ALA A 93 -20.10 6.24 11.46
C ALA A 93 -20.12 5.82 9.97
N LYS A 94 -21.27 5.90 9.30
CA LYS A 94 -21.36 5.68 7.85
C LYS A 94 -20.54 6.70 7.07
N ASP A 95 -20.64 7.98 7.41
CA ASP A 95 -19.86 9.03 6.74
C ASP A 95 -18.35 8.78 6.88
N MET A 96 -17.91 8.35 8.07
CA MET A 96 -16.51 8.01 8.32
C MET A 96 -16.03 6.81 7.47
N ILE A 97 -16.87 5.79 7.31
CA ILE A 97 -16.57 4.64 6.44
C ILE A 97 -16.51 5.07 4.97
N ILE A 98 -17.48 5.87 4.51
CA ILE A 98 -17.53 6.37 3.13
C ILE A 98 -16.29 7.21 2.81
N GLN A 99 -15.92 8.12 3.71
CA GLN A 99 -14.70 8.93 3.58
C GLN A 99 -13.43 8.06 3.54
N GLY A 100 -13.37 7.01 4.37
CA GLY A 100 -12.26 6.05 4.37
C GLY A 100 -12.14 5.27 3.04
N ILE A 101 -13.28 4.84 2.49
CA ILE A 101 -13.33 4.15 1.18
C ILE A 101 -12.88 5.09 0.06
N ILE A 102 -13.36 6.34 0.06
CA ILE A 102 -12.95 7.35 -0.93
C ILE A 102 -11.43 7.58 -0.87
N GLY A 103 -10.85 7.68 0.32
CA GLY A 103 -9.39 7.78 0.49
C GLY A 103 -8.63 6.60 -0.12
N MET A 104 -9.16 5.38 0.06
CA MET A 104 -8.56 4.16 -0.50
C MET A 104 -8.60 4.15 -2.03
N VAL A 105 -9.71 4.59 -2.61
CA VAL A 105 -9.86 4.74 -4.07
C VAL A 105 -8.90 5.80 -4.62
N ILE A 106 -8.77 6.95 -3.97
CA ILE A 106 -7.86 8.03 -4.41
C ILE A 106 -6.41 7.55 -4.46
N ILE A 107 -5.96 6.82 -3.44
CA ILE A 107 -4.59 6.28 -3.40
C ILE A 107 -4.37 5.29 -4.54
N GLY A 108 -5.34 4.39 -4.79
CA GLY A 108 -5.27 3.45 -5.91
C GLY A 108 -5.21 4.16 -7.27
N LEU A 109 -6.00 5.22 -7.46
CA LEU A 109 -5.99 6.04 -8.67
C LEU A 109 -4.67 6.81 -8.84
N ALA A 110 -4.14 7.40 -7.76
CA ALA A 110 -2.88 8.12 -7.81
C ALA A 110 -1.70 7.23 -8.24
N TYR A 111 -1.68 5.98 -7.75
CA TYR A 111 -0.69 4.99 -8.16
C TYR A 111 -0.85 4.62 -9.63
N ALA A 112 -2.07 4.29 -10.06
CA ALA A 112 -2.35 3.92 -11.44
C ALA A 112 -2.00 5.02 -12.44
N ILE A 113 -2.29 6.28 -12.11
CA ILE A 113 -1.93 7.44 -12.93
C ILE A 113 -0.40 7.61 -12.98
N SER A 114 0.29 7.47 -11.85
CA SER A 114 1.74 7.62 -11.80
C SER A 114 2.45 6.57 -12.67
N THR A 115 2.03 5.30 -12.59
CA THR A 115 2.60 4.24 -13.43
C THR A 115 2.28 4.45 -14.90
N TYR A 116 1.06 4.90 -15.22
CA TYR A 116 0.64 5.18 -16.59
C TYR A 116 1.47 6.29 -17.25
N VAL A 117 1.77 7.37 -16.52
CA VAL A 117 2.61 8.46 -17.04
C VAL A 117 4.04 7.99 -17.27
N ILE A 118 4.60 7.18 -16.37
CA ILE A 118 5.95 6.63 -16.51
C ILE A 118 6.04 5.72 -17.75
N ASP A 119 5.08 4.81 -17.93
CA ASP A 119 5.05 3.90 -19.08
C ASP A 119 4.92 4.63 -20.42
N LEU A 120 4.13 5.72 -20.45
CA LEU A 120 3.98 6.56 -21.64
C LEU A 120 5.30 7.24 -22.03
N LEU A 121 6.07 7.72 -21.05
CA LEU A 121 7.36 8.39 -21.29
C LEU A 121 8.44 7.42 -21.77
N ILE A 122 8.47 6.20 -21.23
CA ILE A 122 9.42 5.15 -21.65
C ILE A 122 9.10 4.68 -23.08
N THR A 123 7.82 4.48 -23.40
CA THR A 123 7.37 4.03 -24.72
C THR A 123 7.60 5.07 -25.82
N SER A 124 7.56 6.37 -25.48
CA SER A 124 7.71 7.45 -26.48
C SER A 124 9.17 7.79 -26.80
N THR A 125 10.13 7.26 -26.03
CA THR A 125 11.57 7.54 -26.19
C THR A 125 12.31 6.42 -26.95
N THR A 126 11.63 5.30 -27.25
CA THR A 126 12.11 4.23 -28.13
C THR A 126 11.31 4.25 -29.43
#